data_AF-A0A1B6C513-F1
#
_entry.id   AF-A0A1B6C513-F1
#
_cell.length_a   1.000
_cell.length_b   1.000
_cell.length_c   1.000
_cell.angle_alpha   90.00
_cell.angle_beta   90.00
_cell.angle_gamma   90.00
#
_symmetry.space_group_name_H-M   'P 1'
#
loop_
_entity.id
_entity.type
_entity.pdbx_description
1 polymer ?
#
loop_
_entity_poly.entity_id
_entity_poly.type
_entity_poly.pdbx_seq_one_letter_code
_entity_poly.pdbx_strand_id
1 'polypeptide(L)'
;MSETQSIEIDQELARKLLIEGGTLFFQNVPKKTIFGIDTKTWNTGEKFKGIKMIPPGLHFIHYSATNKYDDVVPRAGFMYNFKKSEFLVKKWNLETEDISNEVIPECEVERLKSNLLNLDPYLGVYPFDVFIKWKNLTEYITDELVARLVPLSGQIRSALELSACEKPEVSKRRSRPSTAEEKEDDLLPHLQAKPGTELRFTPFPSKDYPDGATPAEITKHMMDPTYSLETMLSTYNKYTLINYDL
;
A
#
# COMPACT_ATOMS: atom_id res chain seq x y z
N MET A 1 -22.45 13.69 -4.76
CA MET A 1 -22.89 12.36 -5.22
C MET A 1 -22.56 12.27 -6.70
N SER A 2 -21.46 11.62 -7.10
CA SER A 2 -21.21 11.41 -8.53
C SER A 2 -21.93 10.14 -8.96
N GLU A 3 -22.79 10.25 -9.97
CA GLU A 3 -23.38 9.09 -10.63
C GLU A 3 -22.25 8.15 -11.06
N THR A 4 -22.30 6.92 -10.56
CA THR A 4 -21.42 5.86 -11.06
C THR A 4 -21.97 5.48 -12.43
N GLN A 5 -21.36 6.00 -13.50
CA GLN A 5 -21.64 5.49 -14.84
C GLN A 5 -21.23 4.02 -14.87
N SER A 6 -22.23 3.12 -14.85
CA SER A 6 -22.02 1.71 -15.09
C SER A 6 -21.61 1.54 -16.55
N ILE A 7 -20.36 1.14 -16.80
CA ILE A 7 -19.94 0.75 -18.14
C ILE A 7 -20.70 -0.54 -18.48
N GLU A 8 -21.56 -0.48 -19.51
CA GLU A 8 -22.16 -1.69 -20.07
C GLU A 8 -21.08 -2.46 -20.84
N ILE A 9 -20.72 -3.62 -20.31
CA ILE A 9 -19.79 -4.54 -20.95
C ILE A 9 -20.64 -5.56 -21.73
N ASP A 10 -20.43 -5.64 -23.04
CA ASP A 10 -21.10 -6.64 -23.85
C ASP A 10 -20.72 -8.07 -23.43
N GLN A 11 -21.54 -9.05 -23.77
CA GLN A 11 -21.34 -10.43 -23.31
C GLN A 11 -20.06 -11.08 -23.89
N GLU A 12 -19.63 -10.68 -25.08
CA GLU A 12 -18.44 -11.25 -25.73
C GLU A 12 -17.16 -10.72 -25.07
N LEU A 13 -17.10 -9.41 -24.84
CA LEU A 13 -16.06 -8.74 -24.09
C LEU A 13 -15.99 -9.25 -22.65
N ALA A 14 -17.14 -9.42 -21.98
CA ALA A 14 -17.18 -9.98 -20.62
C ALA A 14 -16.57 -11.39 -20.56
N ARG A 15 -16.89 -12.26 -21.54
CA ARG A 15 -16.28 -13.60 -21.64
C ARG A 15 -14.77 -13.54 -21.84
N LYS A 16 -14.32 -12.66 -22.73
CA LYS A 16 -12.90 -12.46 -22.99
C LYS A 16 -12.17 -11.96 -21.73
N LEU A 17 -12.72 -10.97 -21.04
CA LEU A 17 -12.17 -10.41 -19.81
C LEU A 17 -12.17 -11.42 -18.66
N LEU A 18 -13.14 -12.33 -18.58
CA LEU A 18 -13.15 -13.40 -17.59
C LEU A 18 -11.96 -14.35 -17.76
N ILE A 19 -11.58 -14.62 -19.01
CA ILE A 19 -10.49 -15.53 -19.35
C ILE A 19 -9.13 -14.83 -19.25
N GLU A 20 -9.03 -13.61 -19.77
CA GLU A 20 -7.77 -12.87 -19.89
C GLU A 20 -7.44 -12.03 -18.66
N GLY A 21 -8.46 -11.58 -17.92
CA GLY A 21 -8.29 -10.79 -16.71
C GLY A 21 -7.84 -11.66 -15.53
N GLY A 22 -7.16 -11.02 -14.58
CA GLY A 22 -6.85 -11.60 -13.30
C GLY A 22 -8.12 -11.80 -12.45
N THR A 23 -8.02 -12.73 -11.50
CA THR A 23 -9.05 -12.97 -10.49
C THR A 23 -8.39 -12.99 -9.11
N LEU A 24 -8.94 -12.19 -8.19
CA LEU A 24 -8.65 -12.29 -6.76
C LEU A 24 -9.79 -13.05 -6.10
N PHE A 25 -9.50 -14.24 -5.59
CA PHE A 25 -10.41 -15.00 -4.73
C PHE A 25 -10.02 -14.78 -3.27
N PHE A 26 -10.97 -14.35 -2.45
CA PHE A 26 -10.74 -14.00 -1.05
C PHE A 26 -11.67 -14.84 -0.15
N GLN A 27 -11.07 -15.78 0.57
CA GLN A 27 -11.78 -16.67 1.48
C GLN A 27 -12.16 -15.97 2.78
N ASN A 28 -13.36 -16.29 3.29
CA ASN A 28 -13.84 -15.91 4.62
C ASN A 28 -13.93 -14.41 4.88
N VAL A 29 -14.09 -13.58 3.84
CA VAL A 29 -14.31 -12.14 4.02
C VAL A 29 -15.64 -11.93 4.78
N PRO A 30 -15.62 -11.24 5.93
CA PRO A 30 -16.84 -10.95 6.66
C PRO A 30 -17.82 -10.11 5.82
N LYS A 31 -19.11 -10.25 6.14
CA LYS A 31 -20.13 -9.34 5.57
C LYS A 31 -19.93 -7.92 6.10
N LYS A 32 -20.32 -6.92 5.31
CA LYS A 32 -20.17 -5.49 5.60
C LYS A 32 -18.73 -4.96 5.67
N THR A 33 -17.70 -5.81 5.52
CA THR A 33 -16.32 -5.34 5.32
C THR A 33 -16.29 -4.31 4.20
N ILE A 34 -15.68 -3.16 4.45
CA ILE A 34 -15.46 -2.16 3.42
C ILE A 34 -14.31 -2.69 2.58
N PHE A 35 -14.56 -3.01 1.32
CA PHE A 35 -13.58 -3.58 0.41
C PHE A 35 -13.41 -2.66 -0.79
N GLY A 36 -12.20 -2.58 -1.33
CA GLY A 36 -11.92 -1.78 -2.49
C GLY A 36 -10.75 -2.30 -3.31
N ILE A 37 -10.78 -1.91 -4.57
CA ILE A 37 -9.66 -2.04 -5.50
C ILE A 37 -9.45 -0.69 -6.14
N ASP A 38 -8.19 -0.27 -6.19
CA ASP A 38 -7.75 1.01 -6.73
C ASP A 38 -8.51 2.16 -6.07
N THR A 39 -9.19 3.00 -6.87
CA THR A 39 -9.94 4.16 -6.36
C THR A 39 -11.41 3.85 -6.05
N LYS A 40 -11.87 2.59 -6.16
CA LYS A 40 -13.27 2.22 -5.89
C LYS A 40 -13.39 1.44 -4.58
N THR A 41 -14.46 1.68 -3.84
CA THR A 41 -14.75 1.05 -2.55
C THR A 41 -16.24 0.73 -2.46
N TRP A 42 -16.60 -0.39 -1.82
CA TRP A 42 -17.96 -0.82 -1.53
C TRP A 42 -18.02 -1.69 -0.28
N ASN A 43 -19.22 -1.97 0.23
CA ASN A 43 -19.41 -2.91 1.34
C ASN A 43 -19.64 -4.32 0.79
N THR A 44 -18.99 -5.32 1.38
CA THR A 44 -19.15 -6.72 0.97
C THR A 44 -20.53 -7.27 1.34
N GLY A 45 -21.13 -7.99 0.39
CA GLY A 45 -22.34 -8.79 0.65
C GLY A 45 -22.01 -10.17 1.22
N GLU A 46 -23.01 -10.89 1.71
CA GLU A 46 -22.84 -12.21 2.35
C GLU A 46 -22.20 -13.28 1.45
N LYS A 47 -22.36 -13.12 0.13
CA LYS A 47 -21.87 -14.05 -0.89
C LYS A 47 -20.55 -13.58 -1.53
N PHE A 48 -20.01 -12.44 -1.13
CA PHE A 48 -18.80 -11.89 -1.75
C PHE A 48 -17.59 -12.79 -1.49
N LYS A 49 -16.88 -13.15 -2.57
CA LYS A 49 -15.67 -13.98 -2.51
C LYS A 49 -14.49 -13.40 -3.29
N GLY A 50 -14.56 -12.12 -3.69
CA GLY A 50 -13.47 -11.44 -4.38
C GLY A 50 -13.87 -10.78 -5.70
N ILE A 51 -12.89 -10.56 -6.58
CA ILE A 51 -13.01 -9.74 -7.79
C ILE A 51 -12.47 -10.50 -9.00
N LYS A 52 -13.18 -10.42 -10.13
CA LYS A 52 -12.81 -11.00 -11.42
C LYS A 52 -12.57 -9.91 -12.46
N MET A 53 -12.00 -10.30 -13.60
CA MET A 53 -11.75 -9.43 -14.76
C MET A 53 -10.78 -8.27 -14.44
N ILE A 54 -9.84 -8.49 -13.53
CA ILE A 54 -8.85 -7.48 -13.14
C ILE A 54 -7.88 -7.30 -14.32
N PRO A 55 -7.71 -6.08 -14.86
CA PRO A 55 -6.73 -5.86 -15.93
C PRO A 55 -5.31 -6.25 -15.48
N PRO A 56 -4.43 -6.68 -16.39
CA PRO A 56 -3.02 -6.87 -16.06
C PRO A 56 -2.37 -5.55 -15.66
N GLY A 57 -1.54 -5.56 -14.62
CA GLY A 57 -0.85 -4.39 -14.10
C GLY A 57 -0.93 -4.27 -12.58
N LEU A 58 -0.35 -3.19 -12.08
CA LEU A 58 -0.35 -2.87 -10.65
C LEU A 58 -1.74 -2.46 -10.19
N HIS A 59 -2.22 -3.05 -9.10
CA HIS A 59 -3.48 -2.74 -8.44
C HIS A 59 -3.28 -2.62 -6.93
N PHE A 60 -4.10 -1.78 -6.30
CA PHE A 60 -4.10 -1.64 -4.84
C PHE A 60 -5.40 -2.20 -4.27
N ILE A 61 -5.28 -3.30 -3.52
CA ILE A 61 -6.42 -3.93 -2.86
C ILE A 61 -6.44 -3.47 -1.42
N HIS A 62 -7.55 -2.90 -0.98
CA HIS A 62 -7.69 -2.35 0.36
C HIS A 62 -9.01 -2.73 1.00
N TYR A 63 -8.99 -2.76 2.32
CA TYR A 63 -10.12 -3.19 3.13
C TYR A 63 -10.09 -2.52 4.50
N SER A 64 -11.27 -2.42 5.10
CA SER A 64 -11.47 -2.07 6.50
C SER A 64 -12.51 -3.03 7.08
N ALA A 65 -12.13 -3.73 8.15
CA ALA A 65 -13.06 -4.52 8.92
C ALA A 65 -14.13 -3.63 9.58
N THR A 66 -15.31 -4.19 9.80
CA THR A 66 -16.43 -3.53 10.46
C THR A 66 -16.88 -4.39 11.62
N ASN A 67 -16.98 -3.81 12.81
CA ASN A 67 -17.46 -4.53 13.98
C ASN A 67 -19.00 -4.65 13.97
N LYS A 68 -19.55 -5.31 14.99
CA LYS A 68 -21.02 -5.48 15.17
C LYS A 68 -21.79 -4.18 15.41
N TYR A 69 -21.11 -3.09 15.75
CA TYR A 69 -21.68 -1.76 15.98
C TYR A 69 -21.53 -0.85 14.74
N ASP A 70 -21.10 -1.41 13.60
CA ASP A 70 -20.79 -0.69 12.36
C ASP A 70 -19.63 0.32 12.49
N ASP A 71 -18.77 0.17 13.52
CA ASP A 71 -17.51 0.91 13.60
C ASP A 71 -16.50 0.32 12.60
N VAL A 72 -15.79 1.20 11.92
CA VAL A 72 -14.83 0.87 10.87
C VAL A 72 -13.42 0.99 11.42
N VAL A 73 -12.63 -0.10 11.32
CA VAL A 73 -11.21 -0.05 11.71
C VAL A 73 -10.37 0.66 10.65
N PRO A 74 -9.17 1.18 11.01
CA PRO A 74 -8.26 1.78 10.04
C PRO A 74 -8.01 0.90 8.83
N ARG A 75 -7.91 1.52 7.65
CA ARG A 75 -7.76 0.82 6.38
C ARG A 75 -6.40 0.14 6.29
N ALA A 76 -6.40 -1.09 5.81
CA ALA A 76 -5.22 -1.82 5.40
C ALA A 76 -5.35 -2.24 3.94
N GLY A 77 -4.22 -2.60 3.32
CA GLY A 77 -4.22 -3.05 1.93
C GLY A 77 -2.85 -3.51 1.48
N PHE A 78 -2.78 -4.00 0.25
CA PHE A 78 -1.54 -4.44 -0.37
C PHE A 78 -1.52 -4.08 -1.84
N MET A 79 -0.32 -3.83 -2.35
CA MET A 79 -0.05 -3.65 -3.78
C MET A 79 0.17 -5.01 -4.42
N TYR A 80 -0.38 -5.22 -5.61
CA TYR A 80 -0.17 -6.45 -6.36
C TYR A 80 -0.14 -6.18 -7.87
N ASN A 81 0.84 -6.75 -8.57
CA ASN A 81 0.90 -6.65 -10.03
C ASN A 81 0.32 -7.93 -10.66
N PHE A 82 -0.92 -7.84 -11.15
CA PHE A 82 -1.59 -8.95 -11.81
C PHE A 82 -1.01 -9.22 -13.20
N LYS A 83 -0.69 -10.48 -13.47
CA LYS A 83 -0.36 -10.97 -14.80
C LYS A 83 -1.64 -11.44 -15.52
N LYS A 84 -1.55 -11.59 -16.84
CA LYS A 84 -2.68 -12.06 -17.67
C LYS A 84 -3.17 -13.42 -17.16
N SER A 85 -4.48 -13.56 -16.98
CA SER A 85 -5.15 -14.78 -16.52
C SER A 85 -4.64 -15.33 -15.17
N GLU A 86 -4.10 -14.45 -14.33
CA GLU A 86 -3.62 -14.83 -13.00
C GLU A 86 -4.78 -15.07 -12.02
N PHE A 87 -4.61 -16.06 -11.14
CA PHE A 87 -5.60 -16.40 -10.11
C PHE A 87 -4.96 -16.30 -8.74
N LEU A 88 -5.18 -15.18 -8.06
CA LEU A 88 -4.64 -14.91 -6.72
C LEU A 88 -5.64 -15.35 -5.66
N VAL A 89 -5.18 -16.13 -4.68
CA VAL A 89 -6.00 -16.54 -3.54
C VAL A 89 -5.47 -15.88 -2.27
N LYS A 90 -6.38 -15.27 -1.50
CA LYS A 90 -6.12 -14.74 -0.15
C LYS A 90 -7.16 -15.28 0.81
N LYS A 91 -6.83 -15.29 2.10
CA LYS A 91 -7.72 -15.76 3.17
C LYS A 91 -7.79 -14.72 4.27
N TRP A 92 -8.99 -14.49 4.78
CA TRP A 92 -9.22 -13.58 5.90
C TRP A 92 -8.99 -14.31 7.22
N ASN A 93 -8.28 -13.65 8.13
CA ASN A 93 -8.14 -14.07 9.52
C ASN A 93 -9.15 -13.29 10.37
N LEU A 94 -10.11 -14.01 10.94
CA LEU A 94 -11.18 -13.44 11.75
C LEU A 94 -10.69 -12.91 13.11
N GLU A 95 -9.59 -13.44 13.64
CA GLU A 95 -9.06 -13.03 14.95
C GLU A 95 -8.29 -11.71 14.85
N THR A 96 -7.49 -11.55 13.79
CA THR A 96 -6.70 -10.32 13.57
C THR A 96 -7.45 -9.28 12.75
N GLU A 97 -8.65 -9.62 12.24
CA GLU A 97 -9.43 -8.80 11.32
C GLU A 97 -8.62 -8.33 10.09
N ASP A 98 -7.81 -9.24 9.54
CA ASP A 98 -6.83 -8.91 8.50
C ASP A 98 -6.60 -10.08 7.51
N ILE A 99 -5.81 -9.87 6.46
CA ILE A 99 -5.32 -10.94 5.59
C ILE A 99 -4.44 -11.90 6.40
N SER A 100 -4.70 -13.19 6.24
CA SER A 100 -3.88 -14.25 6.80
C SER A 100 -2.53 -14.35 6.08
N ASN A 101 -1.46 -14.55 6.85
CA ASN A 101 -0.13 -14.88 6.34
C ASN A 101 0.01 -16.37 5.96
N GLU A 102 -1.06 -17.16 6.13
CA GLU A 102 -1.10 -18.57 5.75
C GLU A 102 -0.87 -18.72 4.23
N VAL A 103 0.12 -19.53 3.88
CA VAL A 103 0.38 -19.90 2.48
C VAL A 103 -0.67 -20.91 2.05
N ILE A 104 -1.44 -20.54 1.04
CA ILE A 104 -2.47 -21.41 0.48
C ILE A 104 -1.79 -22.42 -0.45
N PRO A 105 -2.01 -23.74 -0.27
CA PRO A 105 -1.39 -24.76 -1.10
C PRO A 105 -1.75 -24.60 -2.58
N GLU A 106 -0.79 -24.83 -3.47
CA GLU A 106 -0.99 -24.71 -4.93
C GLU A 106 -2.14 -25.59 -5.42
N CYS A 107 -2.28 -26.80 -4.88
CA CYS A 107 -3.39 -27.69 -5.24
C CYS A 107 -4.77 -27.11 -4.91
N GLU A 108 -4.88 -26.27 -3.87
CA GLU A 108 -6.12 -25.58 -3.53
C GLU A 108 -6.37 -24.42 -4.49
N VAL A 109 -5.33 -23.68 -4.85
CA VAL A 109 -5.38 -22.61 -5.85
C VAL A 109 -5.85 -23.16 -7.21
N GLU A 110 -5.25 -24.25 -7.68
CA GLU A 110 -5.62 -24.93 -8.93
C GLU A 110 -7.07 -25.44 -8.91
N ARG A 111 -7.51 -26.02 -7.78
CA ARG A 111 -8.88 -26.50 -7.61
C ARG A 111 -9.88 -25.34 -7.69
N LEU A 112 -9.59 -24.22 -7.04
CA LEU A 112 -10.45 -23.03 -7.08
C LEU A 112 -10.47 -22.41 -8.47
N LYS A 113 -9.31 -22.30 -9.12
CA LYS A 113 -9.16 -21.79 -10.49
C LYS A 113 -9.94 -22.64 -11.49
N SER A 114 -9.85 -23.96 -11.39
CA SER A 114 -10.59 -24.90 -12.26
C SER A 114 -12.11 -24.79 -12.07
N ASN A 115 -12.57 -24.31 -10.91
CA ASN A 115 -13.98 -24.12 -10.57
C ASN A 115 -14.47 -22.67 -10.79
N LEU A 116 -13.71 -21.82 -11.50
CA LEU A 116 -13.99 -20.40 -11.66
C LEU A 116 -15.41 -20.12 -12.18
N LEU A 117 -15.91 -20.88 -13.16
CA LEU A 117 -17.25 -20.66 -13.72
C LEU A 117 -18.38 -20.81 -12.69
N ASN A 118 -18.24 -21.73 -11.73
CA ASN A 118 -19.21 -21.89 -10.65
C ASN A 118 -19.03 -20.84 -9.55
N LEU A 119 -17.83 -20.26 -9.44
CA LEU A 119 -17.52 -19.17 -8.51
C LEU A 119 -17.91 -17.80 -9.06
N ASP A 120 -18.12 -17.67 -10.38
CA ASP A 120 -18.43 -16.43 -11.08
C ASP A 120 -19.56 -15.58 -10.46
N PRO A 121 -20.67 -16.16 -9.94
CA PRO A 121 -21.73 -15.40 -9.29
C PRO A 121 -21.35 -14.78 -7.94
N TYR A 122 -20.24 -15.23 -7.34
CA TYR A 122 -19.73 -14.77 -6.04
C TYR A 122 -18.59 -13.74 -6.18
N LEU A 123 -18.19 -13.44 -7.42
CA LEU A 123 -17.09 -12.54 -7.74
C LEU A 123 -17.62 -11.22 -8.33
N GLY A 124 -17.21 -10.11 -7.73
CA GLY A 124 -17.50 -8.78 -8.25
C GLY A 124 -16.69 -8.50 -9.51
N VAL A 125 -17.28 -7.81 -10.47
CA VAL A 125 -16.55 -7.36 -11.68
C VAL A 125 -15.65 -6.19 -11.29
N TYR A 126 -14.42 -6.17 -11.83
CA TYR A 126 -13.53 -5.02 -11.68
C TYR A 126 -14.21 -3.72 -12.14
N PRO A 127 -14.14 -2.62 -11.37
CA PRO A 127 -14.78 -1.35 -11.72
C PRO A 127 -14.05 -0.64 -12.87
N PHE A 128 -14.40 -0.96 -14.11
CA PHE A 128 -13.75 -0.39 -15.30
C PHE A 128 -13.93 1.14 -15.44
N ASP A 129 -14.90 1.75 -14.74
CA ASP A 129 -15.10 3.20 -14.68
C ASP A 129 -13.88 3.94 -14.12
N VAL A 130 -13.09 3.28 -13.26
CA VAL A 130 -11.90 3.89 -12.66
C VAL A 130 -10.59 3.47 -13.33
N PHE A 131 -10.61 2.55 -14.30
CA PHE A 131 -9.41 1.93 -14.84
C PHE A 131 -8.43 2.95 -15.45
N ILE A 132 -8.93 3.83 -16.32
CA ILE A 132 -8.09 4.82 -17.01
C ILE A 132 -7.44 5.79 -16.01
N LYS A 133 -8.22 6.23 -15.01
CA LYS A 133 -7.70 7.07 -13.93
C LYS A 133 -6.61 6.34 -13.15
N TRP A 134 -6.85 5.09 -12.78
CA TRP A 134 -5.89 4.28 -12.05
C TRP A 134 -4.59 4.09 -12.82
N LYS A 135 -4.68 3.70 -14.11
CA LYS A 135 -3.52 3.52 -14.99
C LYS A 135 -2.65 4.78 -15.05
N ASN A 136 -3.27 5.96 -15.14
CA ASN A 136 -2.52 7.23 -15.16
C ASN A 136 -1.85 7.55 -13.81
N LEU A 137 -2.45 7.12 -12.69
CA LEU A 137 -1.87 7.32 -11.35
C LEU A 137 -0.68 6.37 -11.08
N THR A 138 -0.63 5.23 -11.77
CA THR A 138 0.35 4.16 -11.52
C THR A 138 1.36 3.94 -12.65
N GLU A 139 1.31 4.75 -13.71
CA GLU A 139 2.13 4.58 -14.93
C GLU A 139 3.64 4.49 -14.66
N TYR A 140 4.16 5.26 -13.70
CA TYR A 140 5.58 5.31 -13.36
C TYR A 140 5.97 4.36 -12.21
N ILE A 141 5.03 3.57 -11.68
CA ILE A 141 5.26 2.69 -10.54
C ILE A 141 5.63 1.30 -11.04
N THR A 142 6.92 0.95 -10.95
CA THR A 142 7.44 -0.36 -11.37
C THR A 142 7.39 -1.41 -10.25
N ASP A 143 7.54 -2.68 -10.60
CA ASP A 143 7.58 -3.79 -9.61
C ASP A 143 8.75 -3.62 -8.64
N GLU A 144 9.90 -3.14 -9.11
CA GLU A 144 11.07 -2.85 -8.27
C GLU A 144 10.79 -1.69 -7.31
N LEU A 145 10.06 -0.67 -7.77
CA LEU A 145 9.68 0.46 -6.94
C LEU A 145 8.72 0.01 -5.82
N VAL A 146 7.72 -0.81 -6.16
CA VAL A 146 6.79 -1.39 -5.18
C VAL A 146 7.55 -2.25 -4.17
N ALA A 147 8.39 -3.17 -4.63
CA ALA A 147 9.19 -4.05 -3.77
C ALA A 147 10.13 -3.29 -2.84
N ARG A 148 10.61 -2.12 -3.25
CA ARG A 148 11.43 -1.23 -2.42
C ARG A 148 10.60 -0.45 -1.40
N LEU A 149 9.46 0.12 -1.80
CA LEU A 149 8.69 1.09 -1.00
C LEU A 149 7.69 0.45 -0.02
N VAL A 150 7.04 -0.66 -0.42
CA VAL A 150 6.04 -1.34 0.42
C VAL A 150 6.68 -1.82 1.73
N PRO A 151 5.97 -1.82 2.87
CA PRO A 151 6.51 -2.33 4.13
C PRO A 151 6.93 -3.79 4.02
N LEU A 152 7.87 -4.24 4.86
CA LEU A 152 8.33 -5.64 4.88
C LEU A 152 7.22 -6.62 5.26
N SER A 153 6.20 -6.16 6.00
CA SER A 153 4.98 -6.92 6.26
C SER A 153 4.15 -7.20 4.99
N GLY A 154 4.43 -6.51 3.88
CA GLY A 154 3.63 -6.57 2.65
C GLY A 154 2.32 -5.80 2.72
N GLN A 155 1.99 -5.20 3.87
CA GLN A 155 0.73 -4.51 4.11
C GLN A 155 0.95 -3.01 4.33
N ILE A 156 0.18 -2.19 3.63
CA ILE A 156 0.12 -0.74 3.80
C ILE A 156 -1.07 -0.43 4.70
N ARG A 157 -0.82 0.26 5.83
CA ARG A 157 -1.86 0.66 6.79
C ARG A 157 -2.04 2.18 6.79
N SER A 158 -3.28 2.64 6.95
CA SER A 158 -3.60 4.07 7.09
C SER A 158 -3.19 4.62 8.45
N ALA A 159 -3.26 3.80 9.49
CA ALA A 159 -2.75 4.11 10.81
C ALA A 159 -1.47 3.29 11.03
N LEU A 160 -0.34 3.99 11.21
CA LEU A 160 0.95 3.36 11.44
C LEU A 160 0.97 2.69 12.82
N GLU A 161 1.43 1.45 12.88
CA GLU A 161 1.64 0.76 14.15
C GLU A 161 2.84 1.39 14.86
N LEU A 162 2.64 1.89 16.07
CA LEU A 162 3.68 2.53 16.86
C LEU A 162 4.07 1.67 18.05
N SER A 163 5.37 1.56 18.30
CA SER A 163 5.95 0.93 19.49
C SER A 163 6.72 1.97 20.30
N ALA A 164 6.61 1.90 21.63
CA ALA A 164 7.43 2.69 22.52
C ALA A 164 8.89 2.24 22.43
N CYS A 165 9.81 3.19 22.27
CA CYS A 165 11.25 2.98 22.27
C CYS A 165 11.92 3.82 23.35
N GLU A 166 13.11 3.39 23.77
CA GLU A 166 13.93 4.17 24.66
C GLU A 166 14.35 5.48 23.97
N LYS A 167 14.35 6.58 24.73
CA LYS A 167 14.81 7.86 24.20
C LYS A 167 16.30 7.73 23.86
N PRO A 168 16.75 8.09 22.64
CA PRO A 168 18.17 8.14 22.35
C PRO A 168 18.84 9.09 23.34
N GLU A 169 20.01 8.73 23.87
CA GLU A 169 20.78 9.58 24.77
C GLU A 169 21.23 10.84 24.02
N VAL A 170 20.39 11.87 24.02
CA VAL A 170 20.78 13.17 23.47
C VAL A 170 21.78 13.77 24.46
N SER A 171 23.05 13.83 24.06
CA SER A 171 24.08 14.55 24.83
C SER A 171 23.63 16.00 25.06
N LYS A 172 23.12 16.28 26.26
CA LYS A 172 22.58 17.60 26.63
C LYS A 172 23.73 18.60 26.79
N ARG A 173 24.26 19.13 25.68
CA ARG A 173 24.96 20.42 25.67
C ARG A 173 23.94 21.53 25.46
N ARG A 174 22.99 21.69 26.39
CA ARG A 174 22.04 22.83 26.34
C ARG A 174 22.60 23.97 27.19
N SER A 175 23.01 25.05 26.53
CA SER A 175 23.40 26.33 27.17
C SER A 175 22.19 27.17 27.59
N ARG A 176 20.96 26.77 27.22
CA ARG A 176 19.72 27.48 27.54
C ARG A 176 18.77 26.64 28.43
N PRO A 177 17.93 27.27 29.27
CA PRO A 177 16.87 26.59 30.00
C PRO A 177 15.86 25.95 29.05
N SER A 178 15.33 24.78 29.44
CA SER A 178 14.28 24.06 28.72
C SER A 178 12.97 24.84 28.75
N THR A 179 12.25 24.92 27.63
CA THR A 179 10.90 25.50 27.57
C THR A 179 9.88 24.58 28.28
N ALA A 180 8.67 25.09 28.57
CA ALA A 180 7.59 24.29 29.15
C ALA A 180 7.19 23.12 28.23
N GLU A 181 7.08 23.39 26.93
CA GLU A 181 6.81 22.40 25.88
C GLU A 181 7.89 21.31 25.85
N GLU A 182 9.18 21.68 25.88
CA GLU A 182 10.28 20.71 25.91
C GLU A 182 10.24 19.80 27.18
N LYS A 183 9.71 20.30 28.30
CA LYS A 183 9.54 19.50 29.53
C LYS A 183 8.35 18.55 29.45
N GLU A 184 7.27 18.96 28.80
CA GLU A 184 6.11 18.10 28.55
C GLU A 184 6.46 16.98 27.57
N ASP A 185 7.19 17.29 26.49
CA ASP A 185 7.72 16.29 25.55
C ASP A 185 8.70 15.30 26.22
N ASP A 186 9.48 15.77 27.20
CA ASP A 186 10.35 14.91 28.01
C ASP A 186 9.55 13.87 28.83
N LEU A 187 8.26 14.08 29.09
CA LEU A 187 7.37 13.13 29.78
C LEU A 187 6.64 12.15 28.83
N LEU A 188 6.58 12.45 27.54
CA LEU A 188 5.91 11.59 26.57
C LEU A 188 6.79 10.38 26.19
N PRO A 189 6.18 9.19 26.00
CA PRO A 189 6.89 8.03 25.47
C PRO A 189 7.35 8.32 24.05
N HIS A 190 8.58 7.93 23.72
CA HIS A 190 9.09 8.06 22.37
C HIS A 190 8.50 6.95 21.51
N LEU A 191 7.60 7.29 20.59
CA LEU A 191 6.95 6.33 19.71
C LEU A 191 7.69 6.27 18.37
N GLN A 192 8.01 5.06 17.93
CA GLN A 192 8.54 4.80 16.58
C GLN A 192 7.64 3.82 15.85
N ALA A 193 7.68 3.86 14.53
CA ALA A 193 7.03 2.85 13.70
C ALA A 193 7.53 1.45 14.10
N LYS A 194 6.60 0.52 14.27
CA LYS A 194 6.95 -0.87 14.50
C LYS A 194 7.76 -1.38 13.30
N PRO A 195 8.95 -1.97 13.51
CA PRO A 195 9.81 -2.39 12.42
C PRO A 195 9.11 -3.29 11.41
N GLY A 196 9.29 -2.98 10.13
CA GLY A 196 8.69 -3.69 8.99
C GLY A 196 7.27 -3.26 8.63
N THR A 197 6.66 -2.32 9.36
CA THR A 197 5.34 -1.75 9.05
C THR A 197 5.43 -0.37 8.38
N GLU A 198 6.60 0.26 8.46
CA GLU A 198 6.90 1.55 7.85
C GLU A 198 7.02 1.48 6.33
N LEU A 199 6.58 2.55 5.67
CA LEU A 199 6.87 2.77 4.26
C LEU A 199 8.34 3.12 4.10
N ARG A 200 8.99 2.49 3.13
CA ARG A 200 10.43 2.61 2.91
C ARG A 200 10.74 3.67 1.85
N PHE A 201 10.19 4.86 2.06
CA PHE A 201 10.43 6.02 1.19
C PHE A 201 11.89 6.43 1.21
N THR A 202 12.32 7.14 0.16
CA THR A 202 13.64 7.75 0.15
C THR A 202 13.73 8.80 1.25
N PRO A 203 14.70 8.68 2.17
CA PRO A 203 14.86 9.66 3.24
C PRO A 203 15.27 11.00 2.65
N PHE A 204 14.76 12.07 3.24
CA PHE A 204 15.29 13.41 2.98
C PHE A 204 16.70 13.52 3.56
N PRO A 205 17.58 14.33 2.94
CA PRO A 205 18.90 14.59 3.49
C PRO A 205 18.76 15.28 4.86
N SER A 206 19.69 14.99 5.78
CA SER A 206 19.70 15.63 7.11
C SER A 206 20.04 17.13 7.06
N LYS A 207 20.60 17.59 5.95
CA LYS A 207 20.93 19.00 5.67
C LYS A 207 20.55 19.34 4.25
N ASP A 208 20.01 20.54 4.07
CA ASP A 208 19.67 21.09 2.76
C ASP A 208 20.82 21.82 2.07
N TYR A 209 22.04 21.72 2.61
CA TYR A 209 23.23 22.40 2.11
C TYR A 209 24.51 21.58 2.38
N PRO A 210 25.61 21.86 1.66
CA PRO A 210 26.90 21.19 1.86
C PRO A 210 27.51 21.43 3.25
N ASP A 211 28.33 20.49 3.70
CA ASP A 211 29.11 20.66 4.93
C ASP A 211 30.09 21.84 4.80
N GLY A 212 30.12 22.71 5.81
CA GLY A 212 30.96 23.90 5.83
C GLY A 212 30.38 25.14 5.14
N ALA A 213 29.11 25.09 4.70
CA ALA A 213 28.43 26.23 4.09
C ALA A 213 28.43 27.46 5.00
N THR A 214 28.77 28.61 4.42
CA THR A 214 28.64 29.93 5.04
C THR A 214 27.16 30.30 5.24
N PRO A 215 26.83 31.27 6.12
CA PRO A 215 25.44 31.72 6.28
C PRO A 215 24.78 32.16 4.97
N ALA A 216 25.54 32.81 4.07
CA ALA A 216 25.04 33.22 2.76
C ALA A 216 24.73 32.02 1.85
N GLU A 217 25.56 30.97 1.88
CA GLU A 217 25.33 29.73 1.12
C GLU A 217 24.16 28.93 1.69
N ILE A 218 24.00 28.89 3.01
CA ILE A 218 22.82 28.28 3.64
C ILE A 218 21.55 28.98 3.17
N THR A 219 21.51 30.32 3.20
CA THR A 219 20.35 31.07 2.68
C THR A 219 20.11 30.78 1.20
N LYS A 220 21.17 30.68 0.38
CA LYS A 220 21.06 30.33 -1.04
C LYS A 220 20.40 28.97 -1.25
N HIS A 221 20.83 27.93 -0.54
CA HIS A 221 20.27 26.59 -0.65
C HIS A 221 18.85 26.46 -0.07
N MET A 222 18.49 27.31 0.90
CA MET A 222 17.10 27.36 1.39
C MET A 222 16.14 28.04 0.40
N MET A 223 16.64 28.95 -0.44
CA MET A 223 15.86 29.54 -1.54
C MET A 223 15.78 28.61 -2.76
N ASP A 224 16.80 27.76 -2.95
CA ASP A 224 16.90 26.83 -4.06
C ASP A 224 17.16 25.39 -3.56
N PRO A 225 16.14 24.52 -3.52
CA PRO A 225 16.25 23.16 -3.01
C PRO A 225 16.95 22.19 -3.97
N THR A 226 17.58 22.69 -5.05
CA THR A 226 18.31 21.86 -6.03
C THR A 226 19.34 20.96 -5.36
N TYR A 227 20.08 21.43 -4.36
CA TYR A 227 21.05 20.60 -3.63
C TYR A 227 20.38 19.40 -2.93
N SER A 228 19.26 19.63 -2.23
CA SER A 228 18.52 18.55 -1.56
C SER A 228 17.96 17.55 -2.58
N LEU A 229 17.42 18.04 -3.70
CA LEU A 229 16.92 17.21 -4.79
C LEU A 229 18.03 16.34 -5.40
N GLU A 230 19.16 16.94 -5.78
CA GLU A 230 20.31 16.21 -6.34
C GLU A 230 20.87 15.19 -5.35
N THR A 231 20.91 15.53 -4.06
CA THR A 231 21.32 14.60 -3.00
C THR A 231 20.37 13.41 -2.94
N MET A 232 19.05 13.62 -2.97
CA MET A 232 18.06 12.55 -3.02
C MET A 232 18.20 11.71 -4.29
N LEU A 233 18.36 12.32 -5.46
CA LEU A 233 18.53 11.61 -6.74
C LEU A 233 19.82 10.79 -6.78
N SER A 234 20.91 11.28 -6.17
CA SER A 234 22.18 10.56 -6.10
C SER A 234 22.07 9.22 -5.36
N THR A 235 21.12 9.10 -4.42
CA THR A 235 20.86 7.83 -3.73
C THR A 235 20.41 6.75 -4.71
N TYR A 236 19.66 7.12 -5.76
CA TYR A 236 19.17 6.19 -6.78
C TYR A 236 20.26 5.74 -7.75
N ASN A 237 21.14 6.65 -8.19
CA ASN A 237 22.22 6.34 -9.13
C ASN A 237 23.21 5.29 -8.59
N LYS A 238 23.39 5.22 -7.26
CA LYS A 238 24.24 4.20 -6.63
C LYS A 238 23.63 2.79 -6.67
N TYR A 239 22.30 2.67 -6.57
CA TYR A 239 21.63 1.36 -6.64
C TYR A 239 21.62 0.79 -8.06
N THR A 240 21.62 1.64 -9.09
CA THR A 240 21.69 1.16 -10.49
C THR A 240 23.06 0.55 -10.79
N LEU A 241 24.16 1.14 -10.31
CA LEU A 241 25.52 0.62 -10.58
C LEU A 241 25.82 -0.71 -9.88
N ILE A 242 25.26 -0.96 -8.70
CA ILE A 242 25.47 -2.23 -7.95
C ILE A 242 24.77 -3.42 -8.65
N ASN A 243 23.69 -3.18 -9.40
CA ASN A 243 22.91 -4.24 -10.06
C ASN A 243 23.43 -4.62 -11.46
N TYR A 244 24.51 -3.99 -11.96
CA TYR A 244 25.15 -4.35 -13.24
C TYR A 244 26.53 -5.01 -13.08
N ASP A 245 27.01 -5.21 -11.84
CA ASP A 245 28.28 -5.88 -11.53
C ASP A 245 28.11 -7.35 -11.05
N LEU A 246 27.04 -8.03 -11.48
CA LEU A 246 26.84 -9.49 -11.31
C LEU A 246 26.48 -10.18 -12.63
#